data_AF-A0A6J2GSD3-F1
#
_entry.id   AF-A0A6J2GSD3-F1
#
_cell.length_a   1.000
_cell.length_b   1.000
_cell.length_c   1.000
_cell.angle_alpha   90.00
_cell.angle_beta   90.00
_cell.angle_gamma   90.00
#
_symmetry.space_group_name_H-M   'P 1'
#
loop_
_entity.id
_entity.type
_entity.pdbx_description
1 polymer ?
#
loop_
_entity_poly.entity_id
_entity_poly.type
_entity_poly.pdbx_seq_one_letter_code
_entity_poly.pdbx_strand_id
1 'polypeptide(L)'
;MSSKLKGRPAENGEHPKGKMENGVDSGAAPALSTYTPEEMVQQMKELITENNELKEAMKLHNQAMKDRYEELSIWREKQKEEREFYESKFKEAKQCLQAKCIENEQLQQQLQSLKEKEEGAEMEGCVALEKEVRNLKSQVQRLQAEKADLVAIISELQVKLNMSAEDSFVEIGMTEGEINRTAKEHQENGGETTGNVAVYIRSKSADESKNLESEELTVSQLLCSLRNETQKREKLEKELQDHRERLSKLEKETSNCLDSGTQTEQEEETSEAVGSEVEALNLQVCALFKELQEAHEKLKEAELIQKKLQEKCQALERKSLVAASELEEKQQLIYTVKKLELQVESMQSEVKLEQAKTHEEKARYNSLQDSYSKLLPQLTEAMKQIDEMKLKELDRVDKAVVEQLKAKVDLAEQALAAKQLQIDEMKQIIAKQEEDLETMSVLRAQMEVYCSDFHAERAAREKIHEEKEQLAVQLAYLLKEQQNLEDLGRSSLAEMQNRHGARVPDREHSPRLVQRGTGSQDWPEQRNISIYSCPKCEEILPDLDTLQIHVMDCIN
;
A
#
# COMPACT_ATOMS: atom_id res chain seq x y z
N MET A 1 -18.95 -19.19 29.91
CA MET A 1 -19.74 -17.97 29.66
C MET A 1 -20.33 -18.07 28.25
N SER A 2 -21.59 -18.49 28.11
CA SER A 2 -22.19 -18.82 26.81
C SER A 2 -23.23 -17.77 26.39
N SER A 3 -22.85 -16.88 25.47
CA SER A 3 -23.76 -15.88 24.91
C SER A 3 -24.45 -16.42 23.67
N LYS A 4 -25.71 -16.87 23.82
CA LYS A 4 -26.56 -17.29 22.70
C LYS A 4 -26.89 -16.08 21.82
N LEU A 5 -26.44 -16.07 20.56
CA LEU A 5 -27.01 -15.18 19.56
C LEU A 5 -28.29 -15.79 18.99
N LYS A 6 -29.38 -15.02 19.11
CA LYS A 6 -30.75 -15.44 18.82
C LYS A 6 -31.08 -15.00 17.39
N GLY A 7 -31.26 -15.95 16.48
CA GLY A 7 -31.63 -15.65 15.10
C GLY A 7 -32.96 -14.90 15.02
N ARG A 8 -33.02 -13.84 14.22
CA ARG A 8 -34.28 -13.23 13.76
C ARG A 8 -34.73 -13.94 12.47
N PRO A 9 -36.01 -14.32 12.33
CA PRO A 9 -36.56 -14.66 11.02
C PRO A 9 -36.67 -13.38 10.16
N ALA A 10 -36.52 -13.53 8.85
CA ALA A 10 -36.81 -12.45 7.92
C ALA A 10 -38.33 -12.21 7.83
N GLU A 11 -38.75 -10.95 7.86
CA GLU A 11 -40.15 -10.58 7.61
C GLU A 11 -40.45 -10.71 6.11
N ASN A 12 -41.55 -11.39 5.79
CA ASN A 12 -42.01 -11.52 4.41
C ASN A 12 -42.55 -10.18 3.93
N GLY A 13 -41.96 -9.62 2.87
CA GLY A 13 -42.51 -8.44 2.19
C GLY A 13 -43.89 -8.74 1.60
N GLU A 14 -44.84 -7.85 1.84
CA GLU A 14 -46.25 -8.05 1.50
C GLU A 14 -46.50 -8.00 -0.01
N HIS A 15 -47.23 -8.99 -0.54
CA HIS A 15 -47.88 -8.87 -1.84
C HIS A 15 -49.04 -7.85 -1.74
N PRO A 16 -49.14 -6.84 -2.62
CA PRO A 16 -50.31 -5.98 -2.68
C PRO A 16 -51.52 -6.79 -3.15
N LYS A 17 -52.41 -7.08 -2.21
CA LYS A 17 -53.61 -7.88 -2.39
C LYS A 17 -54.66 -7.05 -3.16
N GLY A 18 -54.75 -7.25 -4.47
CA GLY A 18 -55.75 -6.60 -5.32
C GLY A 18 -57.16 -6.92 -4.83
N LYS A 19 -57.89 -5.92 -4.34
CA LYS A 19 -59.31 -6.03 -4.02
C LYS A 19 -60.12 -6.20 -5.31
N MET A 20 -60.83 -7.32 -5.42
CA MET A 20 -62.03 -7.40 -6.26
C MET A 20 -63.21 -6.96 -5.40
N GLU A 21 -63.93 -5.91 -5.81
CA GLU A 21 -65.13 -5.45 -5.10
C GLU A 21 -66.09 -4.73 -6.08
N ASN A 22 -67.04 -5.50 -6.64
CA ASN A 22 -68.32 -5.11 -7.29
C ASN A 22 -68.23 -4.21 -8.57
N GLY A 23 -69.03 -4.37 -9.63
CA GLY A 23 -70.49 -4.58 -9.69
C GLY A 23 -71.16 -3.19 -9.64
N VAL A 24 -71.97 -2.73 -10.59
CA VAL A 24 -72.82 -3.36 -11.62
C VAL A 24 -73.06 -2.34 -12.74
N ASP A 25 -73.16 -2.75 -14.02
CA ASP A 25 -74.33 -2.33 -14.82
C ASP A 25 -74.63 -3.25 -16.03
N SER A 26 -75.93 -3.39 -16.33
CA SER A 26 -76.42 -4.30 -17.38
C SER A 26 -76.58 -3.57 -18.72
N GLY A 27 -75.63 -3.79 -19.63
CA GLY A 27 -75.70 -3.28 -21.01
C GLY A 27 -75.62 -4.43 -22.02
N ALA A 28 -76.78 -4.84 -22.56
CA ALA A 28 -76.98 -5.71 -23.72
C ALA A 28 -76.03 -6.91 -23.92
N ALA A 29 -76.55 -8.13 -23.81
CA ALA A 29 -75.93 -9.28 -24.46
C ALA A 29 -75.78 -8.97 -25.97
N PRO A 30 -74.58 -9.11 -26.57
CA PRO A 30 -74.44 -9.00 -28.01
C PRO A 30 -75.32 -10.08 -28.65
N ALA A 31 -76.19 -9.66 -29.58
CA ALA A 31 -76.92 -10.61 -30.39
C ALA A 31 -75.92 -11.57 -31.05
N LEU A 32 -76.33 -12.83 -31.24
CA LEU A 32 -75.62 -13.82 -32.06
C LEU A 32 -75.60 -13.31 -33.51
N SER A 33 -74.68 -12.39 -33.80
CA SER A 33 -74.44 -11.88 -35.14
C SER A 33 -73.84 -13.00 -35.96
N THR A 34 -74.38 -13.17 -37.16
CA THR A 34 -74.11 -14.28 -38.07
C THR A 34 -72.67 -14.19 -38.59
N TYR A 35 -71.69 -14.66 -37.82
CA TYR A 35 -70.33 -14.86 -38.33
C TYR A 35 -70.39 -15.81 -39.53
N THR A 36 -69.93 -15.34 -40.68
CA THR A 36 -69.70 -16.21 -41.82
C THR A 36 -68.62 -17.25 -41.48
N PRO A 37 -68.65 -18.44 -42.09
CA PRO A 37 -67.60 -19.45 -41.88
C PRO A 37 -66.19 -18.89 -42.11
N GLU A 38 -66.05 -17.99 -43.09
CA GLU A 38 -64.82 -17.27 -43.42
C GLU A 38 -64.34 -16.36 -42.28
N GLU A 39 -65.22 -15.59 -41.65
CA GLU A 39 -64.87 -14.71 -40.52
C GLU A 39 -64.46 -15.50 -39.27
N MET A 40 -65.14 -16.61 -38.95
CA MET A 40 -64.70 -17.50 -37.86
C MET A 40 -63.33 -18.12 -38.16
N VAL A 41 -63.07 -18.53 -39.41
CA VAL A 41 -61.75 -19.05 -39.81
C VAL A 41 -60.67 -17.96 -39.70
N GLN A 42 -61.00 -16.70 -39.97
CA GLN A 42 -60.07 -15.57 -39.83
C GLN A 42 -59.76 -15.28 -38.35
N GLN A 43 -60.79 -15.17 -37.50
CA GLN A 43 -60.60 -15.03 -36.04
C GLN A 43 -59.82 -16.20 -35.45
N MET A 44 -60.05 -17.44 -35.92
CA MET A 44 -59.29 -18.59 -35.44
C MET A 44 -57.82 -18.55 -35.86
N LYS A 45 -57.49 -17.99 -37.04
CA LYS A 45 -56.08 -17.74 -37.43
C LYS A 45 -55.44 -16.68 -36.54
N GLU A 46 -56.13 -15.58 -36.28
CA GLU A 46 -55.66 -14.49 -35.42
C GLU A 46 -55.37 -14.98 -34.00
N LEU A 47 -56.29 -15.75 -33.41
CA LEU A 47 -56.08 -16.41 -32.11
C LEU A 47 -54.90 -17.40 -32.13
N ILE A 48 -54.66 -18.10 -33.25
CA ILE A 48 -53.49 -18.99 -33.40
C ILE A 48 -52.19 -18.17 -33.47
N THR A 49 -52.17 -17.04 -34.18
CA THR A 49 -50.99 -16.16 -34.23
C THR A 49 -50.71 -15.54 -32.85
N GLU A 50 -51.70 -14.97 -32.19
CA GLU A 50 -51.56 -14.41 -30.83
C GLU A 50 -51.10 -15.48 -29.83
N ASN A 51 -51.65 -16.70 -29.90
CA ASN A 51 -51.25 -17.79 -29.01
C ASN A 51 -49.79 -18.25 -29.26
N ASN A 52 -49.30 -18.17 -30.50
CA ASN A 52 -47.91 -18.45 -30.82
C ASN A 52 -46.98 -17.31 -30.38
N GLU A 53 -47.37 -16.05 -30.58
CA GLU A 53 -46.63 -14.88 -30.09
C GLU A 53 -46.52 -14.89 -28.56
N LEU A 54 -47.60 -15.20 -27.85
CA LEU A 54 -47.59 -15.39 -26.39
C LEU A 54 -46.65 -16.51 -25.95
N LYS A 55 -46.60 -17.63 -26.68
CA LYS A 55 -45.65 -18.73 -26.40
C LYS A 55 -44.19 -18.29 -26.60
N GLU A 56 -43.87 -17.56 -27.67
CA GLU A 56 -42.52 -17.05 -27.88
C GLU A 56 -42.14 -15.97 -26.87
N ALA A 57 -43.05 -15.04 -26.54
CA ALA A 57 -42.85 -14.05 -25.49
C ALA A 57 -42.59 -14.72 -24.12
N MET A 58 -43.34 -15.79 -23.79
CA MET A 58 -43.14 -16.56 -22.57
C MET A 58 -41.80 -17.32 -22.57
N LYS A 59 -41.37 -17.89 -23.70
CA LYS A 59 -40.04 -18.50 -23.85
C LYS A 59 -38.93 -17.49 -23.64
N LEU A 60 -39.01 -16.33 -24.30
CA LEU A 60 -38.03 -15.24 -24.17
C LEU A 60 -37.97 -14.72 -22.73
N HIS A 61 -39.11 -14.55 -22.06
CA HIS A 61 -39.15 -14.17 -20.65
C HIS A 61 -38.52 -15.22 -19.74
N ASN A 62 -38.82 -16.51 -19.94
CA ASN A 62 -38.23 -17.61 -19.18
C ASN A 62 -36.71 -17.70 -19.39
N GLN A 63 -36.23 -17.47 -20.61
CA GLN A 63 -34.79 -17.43 -20.90
C GLN A 63 -34.12 -16.24 -20.20
N ALA A 64 -34.69 -15.03 -20.33
CA ALA A 64 -34.16 -13.84 -19.65
C ALA A 64 -34.16 -13.97 -18.10
N MET A 65 -35.15 -14.66 -17.53
CA MET A 65 -35.17 -15.01 -16.10
C MET A 65 -34.06 -16.01 -15.75
N LYS A 66 -33.84 -17.03 -16.58
CA LYS A 66 -32.74 -17.99 -16.40
C LYS A 66 -31.37 -17.30 -16.45
N ASP A 67 -31.14 -16.46 -17.46
CA ASP A 67 -29.90 -15.69 -17.63
C ASP A 67 -29.62 -14.83 -16.38
N ARG A 68 -30.64 -14.11 -15.88
CA ARG A 68 -30.54 -13.34 -14.62
C ARG A 68 -30.24 -14.21 -13.40
N TYR A 69 -30.77 -15.43 -13.31
CA TYR A 69 -30.43 -16.36 -12.22
C TYR A 69 -28.99 -16.85 -12.31
N GLU A 70 -28.48 -17.08 -13.52
CA GLU A 70 -27.08 -17.45 -13.76
C GLU A 70 -26.13 -16.28 -13.42
N GLU A 71 -26.44 -15.06 -13.85
CA GLU A 71 -25.72 -13.83 -13.47
C GLU A 71 -25.69 -13.62 -11.94
N LEU A 72 -26.84 -13.73 -11.27
CA LEU A 72 -26.94 -13.62 -9.81
C LEU A 72 -26.17 -14.72 -9.08
N SER A 73 -26.05 -15.90 -9.67
CA SER A 73 -25.27 -17.01 -9.11
C SER A 73 -23.76 -16.76 -9.25
N ILE A 74 -23.32 -16.28 -10.41
CA ILE A 74 -21.92 -15.86 -10.66
C ILE A 74 -21.55 -14.70 -9.74
N TRP A 75 -22.42 -13.69 -9.59
CA TRP A 75 -22.20 -12.57 -8.68
C TRP A 75 -22.09 -13.01 -7.22
N ARG A 76 -22.95 -13.95 -6.79
CA ARG A 76 -22.90 -14.54 -5.44
C ARG A 76 -21.58 -15.27 -5.18
N GLU A 77 -21.08 -16.04 -6.14
CA GLU A 77 -19.81 -16.75 -5.97
C GLU A 77 -18.63 -15.77 -5.92
N LYS A 78 -18.60 -14.75 -6.79
CA LYS A 78 -17.59 -13.66 -6.71
C LYS A 78 -17.61 -12.96 -5.34
N GLN A 79 -18.79 -12.66 -4.80
CA GLN A 79 -18.93 -12.08 -3.45
C GLN A 79 -18.49 -13.01 -2.31
N LYS A 80 -18.44 -14.33 -2.56
CA LYS A 80 -17.88 -15.32 -1.63
C LYS A 80 -16.36 -15.40 -1.78
N GLU A 81 -15.84 -15.47 -3.01
CA GLU A 81 -14.40 -15.44 -3.33
C GLU A 81 -13.71 -14.17 -2.77
N GLU A 82 -14.31 -12.98 -2.97
CA GLU A 82 -13.80 -11.72 -2.42
C GLU A 82 -13.73 -11.77 -0.88
N ARG A 83 -14.77 -12.30 -0.22
CA ARG A 83 -14.78 -12.44 1.24
C ARG A 83 -13.70 -13.41 1.74
N GLU A 84 -13.55 -14.55 1.08
CA GLU A 84 -12.52 -15.55 1.41
C GLU A 84 -11.11 -14.98 1.19
N PHE A 85 -10.89 -14.19 0.14
CA PHE A 85 -9.66 -13.45 -0.11
C PHE A 85 -9.33 -12.46 1.02
N TYR A 86 -10.28 -11.60 1.40
CA TYR A 86 -10.08 -10.66 2.51
C TYR A 86 -9.86 -11.38 3.85
N GLU A 87 -10.55 -12.49 4.10
CA GLU A 87 -10.35 -13.30 5.30
C GLU A 87 -8.94 -13.93 5.33
N SER A 88 -8.43 -14.44 4.19
CA SER A 88 -7.05 -14.93 4.09
C SER A 88 -6.04 -13.81 4.33
N LYS A 89 -6.20 -12.65 3.68
CA LYS A 89 -5.32 -11.49 3.85
C LYS A 89 -5.32 -10.97 5.29
N PHE A 90 -6.46 -11.00 5.97
CA PHE A 90 -6.54 -10.66 7.39
C PHE A 90 -5.82 -11.69 8.29
N LYS A 91 -5.94 -12.99 7.98
CA LYS A 91 -5.19 -14.06 8.68
C LYS A 91 -3.68 -13.91 8.50
N GLU A 92 -3.23 -13.66 7.27
CA GLU A 92 -1.81 -13.39 6.94
C GLU A 92 -1.29 -12.16 7.70
N ALA A 93 -2.03 -11.03 7.67
CA ALA A 93 -1.65 -9.82 8.39
C ALA A 93 -1.58 -10.04 9.90
N LYS A 94 -2.54 -10.80 10.48
CA LYS A 94 -2.54 -11.17 11.89
C LYS A 94 -1.33 -12.04 12.26
N GLN A 95 -0.98 -13.02 11.43
CA GLN A 95 0.21 -13.86 11.63
C GLN A 95 1.51 -13.04 11.56
N CYS A 96 1.62 -12.13 10.59
CA CYS A 96 2.76 -11.21 10.46
C CYS A 96 2.92 -10.32 11.71
N LEU A 97 1.81 -9.73 12.20
CA LEU A 97 1.81 -8.95 13.43
C LEU A 97 2.21 -9.80 14.65
N GLN A 98 1.69 -11.02 14.78
CA GLN A 98 2.07 -11.93 15.87
C GLN A 98 3.57 -12.28 15.84
N ALA A 99 4.13 -12.56 14.66
CA ALA A 99 5.56 -12.79 14.50
C ALA A 99 6.39 -11.56 14.89
N LYS A 100 5.96 -10.36 14.48
CA LYS A 100 6.63 -9.10 14.85
C LYS A 100 6.50 -8.74 16.34
N CYS A 101 5.41 -9.12 17.01
CA CYS A 101 5.32 -9.01 18.47
C CYS A 101 6.35 -9.91 19.16
N ILE A 102 6.46 -11.17 18.74
CA ILE A 102 7.45 -12.12 19.30
C ILE A 102 8.89 -11.64 19.07
N GLU A 103 9.20 -11.13 17.87
CA GLU A 103 10.50 -10.53 17.55
C GLU A 103 10.81 -9.30 18.43
N ASN A 104 9.81 -8.45 18.69
CA ASN A 104 9.96 -7.26 19.54
C ASN A 104 10.13 -7.66 21.02
N GLU A 105 9.40 -8.66 21.52
CA GLU A 105 9.60 -9.24 22.85
C GLU A 105 11.01 -9.84 23.01
N GLN A 106 11.52 -10.55 21.99
CA GLN A 106 12.89 -11.07 21.97
C GLN A 106 13.94 -9.95 21.98
N LEU A 107 13.74 -8.89 21.18
CA LEU A 107 14.63 -7.72 21.17
C LEU A 107 14.61 -6.97 22.51
N GLN A 108 13.45 -6.85 23.15
CA GLN A 108 13.33 -6.27 24.50
C GLN A 108 14.08 -7.11 25.54
N GLN A 109 13.96 -8.45 25.50
CA GLN A 109 14.74 -9.34 26.36
C GLN A 109 16.25 -9.23 26.10
N GLN A 110 16.68 -9.10 24.84
CA GLN A 110 18.08 -8.89 24.49
C GLN A 110 18.60 -7.56 25.05
N LEU A 111 17.87 -6.46 24.83
CA LEU A 111 18.20 -5.13 25.37
C LEU A 111 18.27 -5.15 26.90
N GLN A 112 17.33 -5.81 27.57
CA GLN A 112 17.37 -5.96 29.02
C GLN A 112 18.59 -6.76 29.47
N SER A 113 18.93 -7.87 28.80
CA SER A 113 20.12 -8.67 29.11
C SER A 113 21.45 -7.94 28.85
N LEU A 114 21.47 -6.97 27.93
CA LEU A 114 22.63 -6.10 27.69
C LEU A 114 22.74 -5.04 28.78
N LYS A 115 21.61 -4.43 29.17
CA LYS A 115 21.54 -3.45 30.27
C LYS A 115 21.95 -4.07 31.61
N GLU A 116 21.50 -5.28 31.91
CA GLU A 116 21.91 -6.03 33.11
C GLU A 116 23.41 -6.37 33.10
N LYS A 117 24.04 -6.54 31.92
CA LYS A 117 25.50 -6.72 31.79
C LYS A 117 26.28 -5.41 31.94
N GLU A 118 25.76 -4.29 31.42
CA GLU A 118 26.34 -2.96 31.67
C GLU A 118 26.26 -2.61 33.16
N GLU A 119 25.08 -2.69 33.77
CA GLU A 119 24.89 -2.41 35.21
C GLU A 119 25.72 -3.35 36.10
N GLY A 120 25.86 -4.62 35.72
CA GLY A 120 26.74 -5.58 36.40
C GLY A 120 28.23 -5.22 36.28
N ALA A 121 28.70 -4.88 35.08
CA ALA A 121 30.09 -4.49 34.84
C ALA A 121 30.46 -3.16 35.51
N GLU A 122 29.55 -2.18 35.52
CA GLU A 122 29.74 -0.92 36.25
C GLU A 122 29.78 -1.16 37.77
N MET A 123 28.88 -1.97 38.32
CA MET A 123 28.85 -2.26 39.76
C MET A 123 30.10 -3.03 40.22
N GLU A 124 30.56 -4.01 39.44
CA GLU A 124 31.75 -4.80 39.76
C GLU A 124 33.05 -3.98 39.61
N GLY A 125 33.15 -3.16 38.55
CA GLY A 125 34.26 -2.22 38.34
C GLY A 125 34.34 -1.13 39.41
N CYS A 126 33.20 -0.56 39.81
CA CYS A 126 33.16 0.48 40.83
C CYS A 126 33.52 -0.08 42.23
N VAL A 127 33.04 -1.28 42.59
CA VAL A 127 33.39 -1.94 43.86
C VAL A 127 34.86 -2.34 43.92
N ALA A 128 35.49 -2.69 42.80
CA ALA A 128 36.94 -2.93 42.73
C ALA A 128 37.73 -1.63 43.00
N LEU A 129 37.41 -0.55 42.27
CA LEU A 129 38.01 0.78 42.44
C LEU A 129 37.83 1.32 43.87
N GLU A 130 36.65 1.18 44.47
CA GLU A 130 36.42 1.60 45.86
C GLU A 130 37.23 0.82 46.90
N LYS A 131 37.49 -0.48 46.66
CA LYS A 131 38.35 -1.29 47.53
C LYS A 131 39.81 -0.85 47.40
N GLU A 132 40.26 -0.59 46.18
CA GLU A 132 41.62 -0.15 45.88
C GLU A 132 41.90 1.25 46.45
N VAL A 133 40.96 2.20 46.27
CA VAL A 133 41.00 3.53 46.90
C VAL A 133 41.02 3.44 48.43
N ARG A 134 40.21 2.56 49.05
CA ARG A 134 40.25 2.31 50.50
C ARG A 134 41.60 1.75 50.95
N ASN A 135 42.18 0.81 50.20
CA ASN A 135 43.47 0.21 50.51
C ASN A 135 44.60 1.26 50.43
N LEU A 136 44.66 2.03 49.34
CA LEU A 136 45.61 3.14 49.17
C LEU A 136 45.47 4.19 50.28
N LYS A 137 44.23 4.56 50.67
CA LYS A 137 43.99 5.48 51.78
C LYS A 137 44.54 4.97 53.12
N SER A 138 44.42 3.66 53.37
CA SER A 138 45.01 3.02 54.57
C SER A 138 46.54 2.98 54.53
N GLN A 139 47.14 2.85 53.35
CA GLN A 139 48.58 2.87 53.16
C GLN A 139 49.14 4.29 53.36
N VAL A 140 48.46 5.32 52.84
CA VAL A 140 48.79 6.73 53.08
C VAL A 140 48.73 7.06 54.58
N GLN A 141 47.72 6.59 55.31
CA GLN A 141 47.63 6.79 56.76
C GLN A 141 48.79 6.13 57.53
N ARG A 142 49.21 4.91 57.14
CA ARG A 142 50.40 4.26 57.73
C ARG A 142 51.68 5.04 57.46
N LEU A 143 51.91 5.45 56.21
CA LEU A 143 53.06 6.29 55.84
C LEU A 143 53.04 7.67 56.54
N GLN A 144 51.88 8.23 56.82
CA GLN A 144 51.74 9.45 57.62
C GLN A 144 52.10 9.23 59.11
N ALA A 145 51.74 8.08 59.68
CA ALA A 145 52.15 7.70 61.04
C ALA A 145 53.67 7.46 61.12
N GLU A 146 54.22 6.66 60.19
CA GLU A 146 55.68 6.43 60.08
C GLU A 146 56.44 7.74 59.88
N LYS A 147 55.91 8.68 59.08
CA LYS A 147 56.47 10.04 58.95
C LYS A 147 56.44 10.80 60.28
N ALA A 148 55.34 10.72 61.04
CA ALA A 148 55.23 11.38 62.34
C ALA A 148 56.23 10.79 63.35
N ASP A 149 56.38 9.46 63.39
CA ASP A 149 57.34 8.76 64.24
C ASP A 149 58.78 9.12 63.87
N LEU A 150 59.11 9.17 62.57
CA LEU A 150 60.43 9.61 62.08
C LEU A 150 60.69 11.08 62.42
N VAL A 151 59.69 11.97 62.33
CA VAL A 151 59.82 13.38 62.75
C VAL A 151 60.00 13.48 64.27
N ALA A 152 59.34 12.64 65.07
CA ALA A 152 59.56 12.57 66.52
C ALA A 152 60.98 12.09 66.85
N ILE A 153 61.48 11.05 66.18
CA ILE A 153 62.86 10.56 66.31
C ILE A 153 63.87 11.63 65.90
N ILE A 154 63.65 12.33 64.78
CA ILE A 154 64.50 13.44 64.34
C ILE A 154 64.50 14.55 65.39
N SER A 155 63.34 14.91 65.94
CA SER A 155 63.22 15.93 66.99
C SER A 155 63.94 15.52 68.27
N GLU A 156 63.83 14.25 68.69
CA GLU A 156 64.54 13.71 69.85
C GLU A 156 66.06 13.67 69.62
N LEU A 157 66.50 13.31 68.41
CA LEU A 157 67.91 13.37 68.01
C LEU A 157 68.44 14.82 67.98
N GLN A 158 67.64 15.79 67.52
CA GLN A 158 67.98 17.22 67.55
C GLN A 158 68.09 17.74 68.99
N VAL A 159 67.17 17.35 69.88
CA VAL A 159 67.25 17.67 71.31
C VAL A 159 68.50 17.03 71.94
N LYS A 160 68.81 15.77 71.62
CA LYS A 160 70.04 15.09 72.08
C LYS A 160 71.32 15.74 71.53
N LEU A 161 71.31 16.26 70.30
CA LEU A 161 72.41 17.05 69.75
C LEU A 161 72.58 18.36 70.53
N ASN A 162 71.49 19.09 70.75
CA ASN A 162 71.49 20.37 71.47
C ASN A 162 71.79 20.22 72.97
N MET A 163 71.61 19.03 73.56
CA MET A 163 72.05 18.70 74.91
C MET A 163 73.54 18.31 75.01
N SER A 164 74.25 18.19 73.88
CA SER A 164 75.63 17.70 73.80
C SER A 164 76.65 18.76 73.33
N ALA A 165 76.23 20.00 73.10
CA ALA A 165 77.10 21.09 72.65
C ALA A 165 76.64 22.44 73.21
N GLU A 166 77.02 22.72 74.47
CA GLU A 166 77.27 24.10 74.88
C GLU A 166 78.62 24.55 74.31
N ASP A 167 78.65 25.77 73.77
CA ASP A 167 79.77 26.54 73.23
C ASP A 167 80.51 26.07 71.95
N SER A 168 80.61 27.03 71.00
CA SER A 168 81.40 27.02 69.75
C SER A 168 80.90 26.05 68.67
N PHE A 169 80.49 26.48 67.47
CA PHE A 169 81.37 27.13 66.49
C PHE A 169 80.58 27.62 65.25
N VAL A 170 80.87 28.85 64.81
CA VAL A 170 80.66 29.46 63.48
C VAL A 170 79.39 29.08 62.69
N GLU A 171 78.50 30.07 62.61
CA GLU A 171 77.47 30.27 61.59
C GLU A 171 78.09 30.27 60.17
N ILE A 172 77.96 29.16 59.42
CA ILE A 172 78.18 29.11 57.97
C ILE A 172 76.81 29.11 57.30
N GLY A 173 76.32 30.31 56.96
CA GLY A 173 75.11 30.46 56.14
C GLY A 173 75.33 29.90 54.73
N MET A 174 74.67 28.80 54.41
CA MET A 174 74.49 28.34 53.03
C MET A 174 73.01 28.40 52.66
N THR A 175 72.64 29.59 52.16
CA THR A 175 71.60 29.86 51.15
C THR A 175 70.52 28.80 50.96
N GLU A 176 69.30 29.14 51.35
CA GLU A 176 68.08 28.46 50.90
C GLU A 176 68.05 28.43 49.36
N GLY A 177 68.16 27.22 48.80
CA GLY A 177 68.04 26.99 47.37
C GLY A 177 66.58 27.01 46.94
N GLU A 178 66.00 28.20 46.75
CA GLU A 178 64.71 28.38 46.06
C GLU A 178 64.82 27.96 44.58
N ILE A 179 64.71 26.66 44.31
CA ILE A 179 64.50 26.14 42.96
C ILE A 179 63.00 26.15 42.68
N ASN A 180 62.46 27.32 42.34
CA ASN A 180 61.19 27.45 41.63
C ASN A 180 61.41 28.23 40.33
N ARG A 181 61.86 27.49 39.31
CA ARG A 181 62.16 28.02 37.98
C ARG A 181 60.85 28.29 37.23
N THR A 182 60.48 29.56 37.10
CA THR A 182 59.37 30.03 36.26
C THR A 182 59.74 30.00 34.76
N ALA A 183 59.05 29.16 33.99
CA ALA A 183 58.81 29.20 32.52
C ALA A 183 58.20 27.85 32.13
N LYS A 184 57.27 27.70 31.18
CA LYS A 184 56.51 28.58 30.26
C LYS A 184 55.13 27.88 30.11
N GLU A 185 54.06 28.51 29.64
CA GLU A 185 53.68 28.49 28.22
C GLU A 185 52.46 29.40 28.01
N HIS A 186 52.54 30.28 27.02
CA HIS A 186 51.39 30.90 26.35
C HIS A 186 51.59 30.72 24.85
N GLN A 187 50.61 30.06 24.23
CA GLN A 187 49.87 30.46 23.03
C GLN A 187 50.54 31.40 22.00
N GLU A 188 50.60 30.93 20.73
CA GLU A 188 50.54 31.67 19.44
C GLU A 188 51.53 32.86 19.22
N ASN A 189 52.22 33.00 18.07
CA ASN A 189 51.65 33.02 16.71
C ASN A 189 52.75 33.11 15.62
N GLY A 190 52.38 32.86 14.35
CA GLY A 190 53.19 33.08 13.15
C GLY A 190 54.20 31.96 12.80
N GLY A 191 54.53 31.69 11.53
CA GLY A 191 54.07 32.29 10.28
C GLY A 191 54.87 31.71 9.09
N GLU A 192 54.18 31.42 8.00
CA GLU A 192 54.61 30.99 6.65
C GLU A 192 56.12 30.94 6.31
N THR A 193 56.57 29.86 5.66
CA THR A 193 56.88 29.85 4.20
C THR A 193 57.50 28.52 3.77
N THR A 194 56.81 27.72 2.94
CA THR A 194 57.44 26.78 2.00
C THR A 194 56.55 26.63 0.77
N GLY A 195 57.07 27.04 -0.38
CA GLY A 195 56.31 27.00 -1.63
C GLY A 195 56.54 25.75 -2.46
N ASN A 196 55.81 25.74 -3.58
CA ASN A 196 56.11 25.10 -4.85
C ASN A 196 55.67 23.66 -5.14
N VAL A 197 54.80 23.62 -6.16
CA VAL A 197 54.77 22.67 -7.28
C VAL A 197 53.86 21.44 -7.11
N ALA A 198 52.62 21.64 -7.53
CA ALA A 198 51.76 20.56 -8.03
C ALA A 198 52.20 20.16 -9.46
N VAL A 199 52.34 18.86 -9.71
CA VAL A 199 52.47 18.28 -11.06
C VAL A 199 51.57 17.07 -11.19
N TYR A 200 50.58 17.19 -12.09
CA TYR A 200 49.90 16.15 -12.86
C TYR A 200 49.77 14.72 -12.28
N ILE A 201 48.53 14.39 -11.91
CA ILE A 201 48.05 13.01 -11.97
C ILE A 201 47.92 12.60 -13.45
N ARG A 202 48.61 11.54 -13.87
CA ARG A 202 48.37 10.84 -15.14
C ARG A 202 48.14 9.35 -14.89
N SER A 203 47.11 8.84 -15.56
CA SER A 203 46.57 7.49 -15.55
C SER A 203 47.59 6.35 -15.45
N LYS A 204 47.29 5.35 -14.62
CA LYS A 204 47.88 4.00 -14.69
C LYS A 204 46.80 2.97 -15.04
N SER A 205 46.92 2.37 -16.21
CA SER A 205 46.31 1.09 -16.58
C SER A 205 47.21 0.47 -17.66
N ALA A 206 47.51 -0.82 -17.55
CA ALA A 206 48.49 -1.58 -18.35
C ALA A 206 49.98 -1.29 -18.05
N ASP A 207 50.49 -1.82 -16.93
CA ASP A 207 51.94 -2.06 -16.78
C ASP A 207 52.34 -3.25 -15.86
N GLU A 208 51.46 -4.23 -15.67
CA GLU A 208 51.78 -5.43 -14.86
C GLU A 208 52.70 -6.43 -15.60
N SER A 209 52.72 -6.39 -16.94
CA SER A 209 53.55 -7.30 -17.75
C SER A 209 55.04 -6.93 -17.78
N LYS A 210 55.41 -5.65 -17.64
CA LYS A 210 56.82 -5.23 -17.73
C LYS A 210 57.61 -5.44 -16.43
N ASN A 211 56.93 -5.43 -15.28
CA ASN A 211 57.59 -5.59 -13.99
C ASN A 211 58.13 -7.04 -13.82
N LEU A 212 57.37 -8.02 -14.31
CA LEU A 212 57.78 -9.43 -14.37
C LEU A 212 59.02 -9.64 -15.25
N GLU A 213 59.11 -8.98 -16.42
CA GLU A 213 60.32 -9.05 -17.27
C GLU A 213 61.54 -8.44 -16.56
N SER A 214 61.40 -7.32 -15.83
CA SER A 214 62.52 -6.74 -15.05
C SER A 214 62.94 -7.60 -13.86
N GLU A 215 61.99 -8.28 -13.21
CA GLU A 215 62.28 -9.24 -12.13
C GLU A 215 62.96 -10.50 -12.68
N GLU A 216 62.50 -11.05 -13.80
CA GLU A 216 63.09 -12.23 -14.45
C GLU A 216 64.50 -11.95 -15.01
N LEU A 217 64.74 -10.75 -15.55
CA LEU A 217 66.08 -10.28 -15.91
C LEU A 217 66.99 -10.16 -14.68
N THR A 218 66.49 -9.62 -13.58
CA THR A 218 67.26 -9.48 -12.32
C THR A 218 67.61 -10.85 -11.72
N VAL A 219 66.66 -11.80 -11.70
CA VAL A 219 66.88 -13.18 -11.29
C VAL A 219 67.87 -13.89 -12.22
N SER A 220 67.76 -13.70 -13.53
CA SER A 220 68.72 -14.24 -14.50
C SER A 220 70.14 -13.70 -14.29
N GLN A 221 70.28 -12.42 -13.95
CA GLN A 221 71.56 -11.77 -13.68
C GLN A 221 72.19 -12.25 -12.36
N LEU A 222 71.36 -12.47 -11.33
CA LEU A 222 71.77 -13.11 -10.07
C LEU A 222 72.20 -14.58 -10.27
N LEU A 223 71.44 -15.37 -11.04
CA LEU A 223 71.78 -16.77 -11.35
C LEU A 223 73.07 -16.89 -12.18
N CYS A 224 73.29 -15.97 -13.13
CA CYS A 224 74.54 -15.89 -13.87
C CYS A 224 75.73 -15.54 -12.96
N SER A 225 75.53 -14.59 -12.04
CA SER A 225 76.56 -14.20 -11.05
C SER A 225 76.89 -15.35 -10.10
N LEU A 226 75.88 -16.08 -9.61
CA LEU A 226 76.06 -17.28 -8.78
C LEU A 226 76.84 -18.37 -9.53
N ARG A 227 76.54 -18.66 -10.80
CA ARG A 227 77.34 -19.61 -11.60
C ARG A 227 78.80 -19.17 -11.73
N ASN A 228 79.04 -17.88 -11.98
CA ASN A 228 80.39 -17.34 -12.11
C ASN A 228 81.18 -17.45 -10.78
N GLU A 229 80.55 -17.20 -9.64
CA GLU A 229 81.19 -17.37 -8.33
C GLU A 229 81.42 -18.86 -7.98
N THR A 230 80.48 -19.76 -8.29
CA THR A 230 80.70 -21.21 -8.16
C THR A 230 81.87 -21.68 -9.01
N GLN A 231 81.96 -21.24 -10.27
CA GLN A 231 83.05 -21.62 -11.17
C GLN A 231 84.42 -21.01 -10.77
N LYS A 232 84.43 -19.83 -10.13
CA LYS A 232 85.63 -19.28 -9.49
C LYS A 232 86.05 -20.12 -8.28
N ARG A 233 85.08 -20.53 -7.44
CA ARG A 233 85.33 -21.38 -6.26
C ARG A 233 85.94 -22.72 -6.66
N GLU A 234 85.38 -23.39 -7.68
CA GLU A 234 85.92 -24.65 -8.21
C GLU A 234 87.38 -24.51 -8.71
N LYS A 235 87.73 -23.39 -9.36
CA LYS A 235 89.11 -23.11 -9.79
C LYS A 235 90.05 -22.94 -8.60
N LEU A 236 89.67 -22.12 -7.62
CA LEU A 236 90.46 -21.89 -6.40
C LEU A 236 90.62 -23.19 -5.58
N GLU A 237 89.58 -24.02 -5.51
CA GLU A 237 89.63 -25.31 -4.82
C GLU A 237 90.58 -26.29 -5.52
N LYS A 238 90.61 -26.29 -6.85
CA LYS A 238 91.60 -27.05 -7.64
C LYS A 238 93.03 -26.53 -7.46
N GLU A 239 93.24 -25.22 -7.49
CA GLU A 239 94.56 -24.61 -7.22
C GLU A 239 95.06 -24.95 -5.80
N LEU A 240 94.17 -24.92 -4.81
CA LEU A 240 94.49 -25.29 -3.42
C LEU A 240 94.84 -26.79 -3.30
N GLN A 241 94.16 -27.66 -4.04
CA GLN A 241 94.51 -29.08 -4.15
C GLN A 241 95.88 -29.28 -4.82
N ASP A 242 96.16 -28.62 -5.94
CA ASP A 242 97.47 -28.64 -6.61
C ASP A 242 98.60 -28.16 -5.66
N HIS A 243 98.33 -27.14 -4.85
CA HIS A 243 99.26 -26.67 -3.82
C HIS A 243 99.48 -27.68 -2.68
N ARG A 244 98.43 -28.38 -2.21
CA ARG A 244 98.58 -29.49 -1.24
C ARG A 244 99.43 -30.62 -1.81
N GLU A 245 99.24 -30.99 -3.07
CA GLU A 245 100.03 -32.03 -3.71
C GLU A 245 101.50 -31.63 -3.90
N ARG A 246 101.77 -30.35 -4.22
CA ARG A 246 103.14 -29.82 -4.25
C ARG A 246 103.79 -29.83 -2.86
N LEU A 247 103.07 -29.46 -1.81
CA LEU A 247 103.58 -29.54 -0.44
C LEU A 247 103.88 -30.99 -0.03
N SER A 248 102.98 -31.94 -0.35
CA SER A 248 103.23 -33.37 -0.06
C SER A 248 104.40 -33.96 -0.88
N LYS A 249 104.68 -33.45 -2.08
CA LYS A 249 105.90 -33.79 -2.84
C LYS A 249 107.15 -33.23 -2.17
N LEU A 250 107.16 -31.94 -1.81
CA LEU A 250 108.28 -31.32 -1.11
C LEU A 250 108.54 -31.96 0.25
N GLU A 251 107.51 -32.36 0.99
CA GLU A 251 107.62 -33.07 2.27
C GLU A 251 108.27 -34.46 2.09
N LYS A 252 107.91 -35.20 1.04
CA LYS A 252 108.56 -36.46 0.67
C LYS A 252 109.99 -36.26 0.18
N GLU A 253 110.26 -35.22 -0.61
CA GLU A 253 111.62 -34.86 -1.06
C GLU A 253 112.51 -34.46 0.12
N THR A 254 111.96 -33.73 1.10
CA THR A 254 112.67 -33.36 2.34
C THR A 254 112.93 -34.59 3.22
N SER A 255 111.94 -35.49 3.34
CA SER A 255 112.10 -36.78 4.04
C SER A 255 113.15 -37.69 3.38
N ASN A 256 113.37 -37.56 2.08
CA ASN A 256 114.39 -38.32 1.33
C ASN A 256 115.78 -37.66 1.35
N CYS A 257 115.90 -36.41 1.82
CA CYS A 257 117.15 -35.64 1.81
C CYS A 257 117.84 -35.56 3.19
N LEU A 258 117.22 -36.11 4.23
CA LEU A 258 117.74 -36.09 5.61
C LEU A 258 118.63 -37.30 5.97
N ASP A 259 118.98 -38.15 5.00
CA ASP A 259 119.70 -39.42 5.22
C ASP A 259 121.07 -39.47 4.51
N SER A 260 121.74 -38.30 4.36
CA SER A 260 123.06 -38.21 3.72
C SER A 260 123.94 -37.05 4.22
N GLY A 261 125.04 -37.39 4.93
CA GLY A 261 126.16 -36.49 5.26
C GLY A 261 125.97 -35.64 6.53
N THR A 262 127.02 -35.33 7.32
CA THR A 262 128.47 -35.49 7.09
C THR A 262 129.23 -35.66 8.42
N GLN A 263 130.39 -36.33 8.37
CA GLN A 263 131.29 -36.64 9.50
C GLN A 263 132.29 -35.51 9.83
N THR A 264 132.83 -35.52 11.06
CA THR A 264 134.25 -35.28 11.44
C THR A 264 134.39 -35.64 12.94
N GLU A 265 135.20 -36.64 13.34
CA GLU A 265 136.66 -36.61 13.66
C GLU A 265 136.98 -35.75 14.92
N GLN A 266 137.88 -36.09 15.86
CA GLN A 266 139.13 -36.87 15.71
C GLN A 266 139.71 -37.40 17.06
N GLU A 267 140.85 -38.10 16.96
CA GLU A 267 141.58 -38.91 17.96
C GLU A 267 143.05 -38.37 18.15
N GLU A 268 143.94 -38.77 19.09
CA GLU A 268 143.91 -39.67 20.27
C GLU A 268 145.09 -39.37 21.26
N GLU A 269 145.16 -40.11 22.39
CA GLU A 269 146.36 -40.55 23.16
C GLU A 269 147.38 -39.64 23.91
N THR A 270 147.59 -40.00 25.20
CA THR A 270 148.86 -40.17 25.97
C THR A 270 149.62 -39.03 26.69
N SER A 271 149.66 -39.18 28.03
CA SER A 271 150.83 -39.26 28.94
C SER A 271 151.78 -38.07 29.26
N GLU A 272 152.06 -37.97 30.58
CA GLU A 272 153.20 -37.32 31.25
C GLU A 272 153.32 -35.79 31.19
N ALA A 273 152.61 -35.10 32.11
CA ALA A 273 153.27 -34.34 33.19
C ALA A 273 152.23 -33.62 34.09
N VAL A 274 152.28 -33.87 35.40
CA VAL A 274 151.30 -33.37 36.40
C VAL A 274 151.23 -31.81 36.49
N GLY A 275 152.15 -31.08 35.84
CA GLY A 275 152.06 -29.62 35.67
C GLY A 275 151.23 -29.18 34.47
N SER A 276 151.43 -29.81 33.30
CA SER A 276 150.66 -29.49 32.07
C SER A 276 149.25 -30.06 32.12
N GLU A 277 149.04 -31.18 32.82
CA GLU A 277 147.69 -31.68 33.16
C GLU A 277 146.90 -30.65 33.98
N VAL A 278 147.54 -29.95 34.92
CA VAL A 278 146.91 -28.90 35.73
C VAL A 278 146.62 -27.64 34.89
N GLU A 279 147.49 -27.28 33.94
CA GLU A 279 147.21 -26.16 33.01
C GLU A 279 146.14 -26.53 31.97
N ALA A 280 146.10 -27.76 31.48
CA ALA A 280 145.06 -28.27 30.59
C ALA A 280 143.71 -28.40 31.32
N LEU A 281 143.71 -28.89 32.56
CA LEU A 281 142.53 -28.86 33.45
C LEU A 281 142.10 -27.43 33.73
N ASN A 282 143.02 -26.48 33.94
CA ASN A 282 142.66 -25.07 34.15
C ASN A 282 142.05 -24.46 32.88
N LEU A 283 142.57 -24.77 31.69
CA LEU A 283 141.98 -24.38 30.40
C LEU A 283 140.61 -25.04 30.17
N GLN A 284 140.46 -26.32 30.52
CA GLN A 284 139.19 -27.06 30.43
C GLN A 284 138.15 -26.53 31.42
N VAL A 285 138.56 -26.21 32.65
CA VAL A 285 137.72 -25.52 33.64
C VAL A 285 137.34 -24.13 33.14
N CYS A 286 138.26 -23.36 32.54
CA CYS A 286 137.95 -22.07 31.92
C CYS A 286 137.02 -22.20 30.71
N ALA A 287 137.12 -23.27 29.91
CA ALA A 287 136.22 -23.57 28.80
C ALA A 287 134.82 -23.93 29.33
N LEU A 288 134.72 -24.86 30.28
CA LEU A 288 133.48 -25.23 30.96
C LEU A 288 132.83 -24.03 31.67
N PHE A 289 133.61 -23.12 32.27
CA PHE A 289 133.08 -21.87 32.83
C PHE A 289 132.48 -20.95 31.76
N LYS A 290 133.14 -20.83 30.59
CA LYS A 290 132.60 -20.06 29.46
C LYS A 290 131.34 -20.72 28.89
N GLU A 291 131.35 -22.03 28.68
CA GLU A 291 130.18 -22.80 28.21
C GLU A 291 129.01 -22.70 29.19
N LEU A 292 129.25 -22.78 30.49
CA LEU A 292 128.24 -22.61 31.53
C LEU A 292 127.72 -21.17 31.60
N GLN A 293 128.59 -20.17 31.40
CA GLN A 293 128.18 -18.76 31.31
C GLN A 293 127.36 -18.50 30.04
N GLU A 294 127.75 -19.06 28.89
CA GLU A 294 126.98 -19.01 27.65
C GLU A 294 125.64 -19.75 27.77
N ALA A 295 125.60 -20.91 28.41
CA ALA A 295 124.37 -21.65 28.68
C ALA A 295 123.45 -20.85 29.62
N HIS A 296 124.00 -20.12 30.58
CA HIS A 296 123.23 -19.25 31.47
C HIS A 296 122.68 -18.00 30.76
N GLU A 297 123.43 -17.38 29.84
CA GLU A 297 122.89 -16.30 29.00
C GLU A 297 121.83 -16.83 28.01
N LYS A 298 122.06 -17.98 27.35
CA LYS A 298 121.07 -18.66 26.50
C LYS A 298 119.79 -19.03 27.29
N LEU A 299 119.92 -19.40 28.57
CA LEU A 299 118.78 -19.63 29.47
C LEU A 299 118.00 -18.33 29.73
N LYS A 300 118.67 -17.21 30.05
CA LYS A 300 118.02 -15.90 30.22
C LYS A 300 117.30 -15.43 28.95
N GLU A 301 117.90 -15.65 27.78
CA GLU A 301 117.27 -15.36 26.50
C GLU A 301 116.02 -16.24 26.29
N ALA A 302 116.10 -17.54 26.60
CA ALA A 302 114.96 -18.45 26.54
C ALA A 302 113.85 -18.07 27.53
N GLU A 303 114.17 -17.69 28.76
CA GLU A 303 113.21 -17.17 29.76
C GLU A 303 112.54 -15.87 29.29
N LEU A 304 113.31 -14.95 28.69
CA LEU A 304 112.78 -13.72 28.11
C LEU A 304 111.83 -14.01 26.93
N ILE A 305 112.15 -14.99 26.09
CA ILE A 305 111.30 -15.46 24.99
C ILE A 305 110.05 -16.15 25.53
N GLN A 306 110.17 -17.03 26.52
CA GLN A 306 109.06 -17.69 27.20
C GLN A 306 108.08 -16.66 27.78
N LYS A 307 108.59 -15.64 28.49
CA LYS A 307 107.77 -14.57 29.05
C LYS A 307 107.03 -13.79 27.95
N LYS A 308 107.72 -13.40 26.87
CA LYS A 308 107.12 -12.73 25.71
C LYS A 308 106.05 -13.60 25.01
N LEU A 309 106.25 -14.91 24.94
CA LEU A 309 105.27 -15.85 24.39
C LEU A 309 104.07 -16.00 25.34
N GLN A 310 104.29 -16.10 26.65
CA GLN A 310 103.22 -16.18 27.65
C GLN A 310 102.36 -14.91 27.64
N GLU A 311 102.97 -13.71 27.58
CA GLU A 311 102.27 -12.43 27.43
C GLU A 311 101.43 -12.39 26.14
N LYS A 312 101.97 -12.91 25.01
CA LYS A 312 101.22 -13.05 23.75
C LYS A 312 100.04 -14.03 23.87
N CYS A 313 100.23 -15.20 24.47
CA CYS A 313 99.17 -16.18 24.68
C CYS A 313 98.03 -15.58 25.53
N GLN A 314 98.35 -14.96 26.66
CA GLN A 314 97.34 -14.27 27.47
C GLN A 314 96.66 -13.11 26.73
N ALA A 315 97.37 -12.39 25.86
CA ALA A 315 96.78 -11.34 25.03
C ALA A 315 95.82 -11.91 23.97
N LEU A 316 96.12 -13.08 23.41
CA LEU A 316 95.24 -13.81 22.49
C LEU A 316 94.03 -14.41 23.22
N GLU A 317 94.21 -14.97 24.42
CA GLU A 317 93.11 -15.46 25.27
C GLU A 317 92.11 -14.34 25.59
N ARG A 318 92.59 -13.17 26.04
CA ARG A 318 91.73 -11.99 26.30
C ARG A 318 90.98 -11.55 25.04
N LYS A 319 91.64 -11.52 23.88
CA LYS A 319 91.00 -11.20 22.59
C LYS A 319 89.94 -12.23 22.19
N SER A 320 90.20 -13.52 22.44
CA SER A 320 89.26 -14.62 22.17
C SER A 320 88.00 -14.48 23.02
N LEU A 321 88.15 -14.18 24.32
CA LEU A 321 87.02 -13.94 25.23
C LEU A 321 86.17 -12.72 24.81
N VAL A 322 86.80 -11.61 24.42
CA VAL A 322 86.08 -10.43 23.89
C VAL A 322 85.35 -10.77 22.60
N ALA A 323 86.00 -11.45 21.65
CA ALA A 323 85.38 -11.86 20.40
C ALA A 323 84.20 -12.85 20.60
N ALA A 324 84.26 -13.69 21.63
CA ALA A 324 83.15 -14.57 22.02
C ALA A 324 81.96 -13.78 22.58
N SER A 325 82.20 -12.80 23.47
CA SER A 325 81.16 -11.89 23.97
C SER A 325 80.49 -11.11 22.85
N GLU A 326 81.29 -10.52 21.95
CA GLU A 326 80.76 -9.82 20.78
C GLU A 326 79.94 -10.73 19.84
N LEU A 327 80.31 -12.00 19.72
CA LEU A 327 79.58 -12.96 18.91
C LEU A 327 78.22 -13.31 19.55
N GLU A 328 78.18 -13.45 20.87
CA GLU A 328 76.94 -13.68 21.62
C GLU A 328 76.00 -12.46 21.55
N GLU A 329 76.53 -11.25 21.74
CA GLU A 329 75.78 -9.99 21.53
C GLU A 329 75.21 -9.90 20.11
N LYS A 330 76.01 -10.23 19.08
CA LYS A 330 75.55 -10.26 17.67
C LYS A 330 74.44 -11.31 17.47
N GLN A 331 74.52 -12.48 18.11
CA GLN A 331 73.47 -13.51 18.04
C GLN A 331 72.17 -13.05 18.71
N GLN A 332 72.27 -12.40 19.88
CA GLN A 332 71.12 -11.81 20.57
C GLN A 332 70.48 -10.70 19.72
N LEU A 333 71.28 -9.81 19.13
CA LEU A 333 70.79 -8.77 18.21
C LEU A 333 70.08 -9.39 17.00
N ILE A 334 70.66 -10.40 16.33
CA ILE A 334 70.02 -11.11 15.21
C ILE A 334 68.68 -11.73 15.63
N TYR A 335 68.59 -12.31 16.83
CA TYR A 335 67.32 -12.83 17.36
C TYR A 335 66.28 -11.71 17.56
N THR A 336 66.68 -10.57 18.15
CA THR A 336 65.77 -9.43 18.34
C THR A 336 65.31 -8.81 17.01
N VAL A 337 66.20 -8.69 16.01
CA VAL A 337 65.86 -8.22 14.67
C VAL A 337 64.83 -9.15 14.03
N LYS A 338 65.06 -10.47 14.02
CA LYS A 338 64.08 -11.45 13.50
C LYS A 338 62.73 -11.39 14.20
N LYS A 339 62.72 -11.16 15.52
CA LYS A 339 61.48 -10.97 16.29
C LYS A 339 60.73 -9.71 15.86
N LEU A 340 61.44 -8.60 15.62
CA LEU A 340 60.86 -7.35 15.14
C LEU A 340 60.39 -7.46 13.69
N GLU A 341 61.14 -8.14 12.82
CA GLU A 341 60.75 -8.44 11.43
C GLU A 341 59.40 -9.16 11.39
N LEU A 342 59.23 -10.24 12.17
CA LEU A 342 57.96 -10.97 12.27
C LEU A 342 56.82 -10.12 12.84
N GLN A 343 57.09 -9.21 13.79
CA GLN A 343 56.08 -8.27 14.30
C GLN A 343 55.66 -7.26 13.22
N VAL A 344 56.61 -6.74 12.44
CA VAL A 344 56.35 -5.82 11.33
C VAL A 344 55.58 -6.53 10.21
N GLU A 345 55.94 -7.76 9.84
CA GLU A 345 55.20 -8.57 8.87
C GLU A 345 53.76 -8.84 9.34
N SER A 346 53.57 -9.18 10.62
CA SER A 346 52.24 -9.37 11.23
C SER A 346 51.40 -8.09 11.11
N MET A 347 51.92 -6.94 11.55
CA MET A 347 51.21 -5.66 11.47
C MET A 347 50.93 -5.24 10.01
N GLN A 348 51.87 -5.48 9.09
CA GLN A 348 51.64 -5.23 7.66
C GLN A 348 50.53 -6.11 7.08
N SER A 349 50.42 -7.37 7.52
CA SER A 349 49.34 -8.27 7.10
C SER A 349 47.97 -7.81 7.59
N GLU A 350 47.90 -7.31 8.84
CA GLU A 350 46.68 -6.76 9.45
C GLU A 350 46.24 -5.46 8.76
N VAL A 351 47.17 -4.55 8.47
CA VAL A 351 46.89 -3.32 7.70
C VAL A 351 46.38 -3.64 6.29
N LYS A 352 46.95 -4.64 5.60
CA LYS A 352 46.47 -5.08 4.28
C LYS A 352 45.05 -5.66 4.36
N LEU A 353 44.73 -6.41 5.43
CA LEU A 353 43.40 -6.96 5.65
C LEU A 353 42.36 -5.85 5.90
N GLU A 354 42.67 -4.85 6.72
CA GLU A 354 41.78 -3.69 6.94
C GLU A 354 41.61 -2.82 5.68
N GLN A 355 42.66 -2.65 4.88
CA GLN A 355 42.56 -2.00 3.56
C GLN A 355 41.63 -2.77 2.61
N ALA A 356 41.66 -4.11 2.63
CA ALA A 356 40.76 -4.93 1.84
C ALA A 356 39.30 -4.83 2.33
N LYS A 357 39.07 -4.89 3.65
CA LYS A 357 37.73 -4.71 4.26
C LYS A 357 37.13 -3.35 3.92
N THR A 358 37.87 -2.25 4.16
CA THR A 358 37.40 -0.89 3.86
C THR A 358 37.12 -0.67 2.38
N HIS A 359 37.89 -1.30 1.48
CA HIS A 359 37.57 -1.31 0.05
C HIS A 359 36.28 -2.09 -0.27
N GLU A 360 36.06 -3.25 0.37
CA GLU A 360 34.83 -4.03 0.22
C GLU A 360 33.60 -3.26 0.74
N GLU A 361 33.69 -2.64 1.92
CA GLU A 361 32.63 -1.79 2.47
C GLU A 361 32.31 -0.61 1.56
N LYS A 362 33.34 0.04 0.98
CA LYS A 362 33.14 1.10 -0.01
C LYS A 362 32.44 0.59 -1.28
N ALA A 363 32.76 -0.62 -1.74
CA ALA A 363 32.06 -1.24 -2.87
C ALA A 363 30.59 -1.57 -2.54
N ARG A 364 30.32 -2.08 -1.32
CA ARG A 364 28.96 -2.32 -0.81
C ARG A 364 28.16 -1.00 -0.71
N TYR A 365 28.77 0.06 -0.18
CA TYR A 365 28.17 1.40 -0.09
C TYR A 365 27.82 1.95 -1.48
N ASN A 366 28.74 1.88 -2.45
CA ASN A 366 28.49 2.33 -3.82
C ASN A 366 27.33 1.54 -4.47
N SER A 367 27.29 0.21 -4.28
CA SER A 367 26.19 -0.64 -4.78
C SER A 367 24.84 -0.27 -4.15
N LEU A 368 24.82 0.02 -2.85
CA LEU A 368 23.62 0.51 -2.15
C LEU A 368 23.20 1.88 -2.68
N GLN A 369 24.14 2.81 -2.86
CA GLN A 369 23.89 4.14 -3.42
C GLN A 369 23.31 4.05 -4.84
N ASP A 370 23.84 3.18 -5.70
CA ASP A 370 23.32 2.91 -7.03
C ASP A 370 21.90 2.34 -6.99
N SER A 371 21.61 1.41 -6.07
CA SER A 371 20.26 0.84 -5.93
C SER A 371 19.25 1.89 -5.46
N TYR A 372 19.63 2.75 -4.50
CA TYR A 372 18.81 3.86 -4.01
C TYR A 372 18.56 4.91 -5.10
N SER A 373 19.60 5.27 -5.86
CA SER A 373 19.54 6.16 -7.02
C SER A 373 18.60 5.63 -8.12
N LYS A 374 18.50 4.30 -8.29
CA LYS A 374 17.55 3.66 -9.22
C LYS A 374 16.12 3.56 -8.67
N LEU A 375 15.97 3.36 -7.36
CA LEU A 375 14.66 3.21 -6.70
C LEU A 375 13.90 4.53 -6.59
N LEU A 376 14.60 5.65 -6.31
CA LEU A 376 13.99 6.97 -6.17
C LEU A 376 13.17 7.42 -7.39
N PRO A 377 13.67 7.33 -8.65
CA PRO A 377 12.88 7.60 -9.85
C PRO A 377 11.67 6.67 -9.99
N GLN A 378 11.81 5.38 -9.66
CA GLN A 378 10.69 4.42 -9.73
C GLN A 378 9.57 4.77 -8.75
N LEU A 379 9.91 5.15 -7.52
CA LEU A 379 8.95 5.62 -6.53
C LEU A 379 8.26 6.92 -6.99
N THR A 380 9.02 7.85 -7.55
CA THR A 380 8.52 9.14 -8.04
C THR A 380 7.55 8.95 -9.21
N GLU A 381 7.90 8.10 -10.17
CA GLU A 381 7.05 7.77 -11.32
C GLU A 381 5.80 6.98 -10.88
N ALA A 382 5.92 6.05 -9.92
CA ALA A 382 4.77 5.34 -9.35
C ALA A 382 3.80 6.30 -8.64
N MET A 383 4.30 7.28 -7.86
CA MET A 383 3.47 8.33 -7.27
C MET A 383 2.73 9.14 -8.33
N LYS A 384 3.44 9.58 -9.38
CA LYS A 384 2.84 10.33 -10.50
C LYS A 384 1.75 9.51 -11.21
N GLN A 385 1.99 8.23 -11.46
CA GLN A 385 0.99 7.33 -12.07
C GLN A 385 -0.24 7.14 -11.18
N ILE A 386 -0.05 7.01 -9.86
CA ILE A 386 -1.15 6.95 -8.89
C ILE A 386 -1.99 8.24 -8.93
N ASP A 387 -1.36 9.41 -8.96
CA ASP A 387 -2.08 10.68 -8.99
C ASP A 387 -2.76 10.95 -10.34
N GLU A 388 -2.15 10.56 -11.45
CA GLU A 388 -2.81 10.54 -12.76
C GLU A 388 -4.03 9.60 -12.80
N MET A 389 -3.94 8.42 -12.17
CA MET A 389 -5.09 7.50 -12.08
C MET A 389 -6.20 8.08 -11.19
N LYS A 390 -5.88 8.68 -10.05
CA LYS A 390 -6.87 9.36 -9.19
C LYS A 390 -7.60 10.46 -9.95
N LEU A 391 -6.88 11.32 -10.69
CA LEU A 391 -7.49 12.38 -11.49
C LEU A 391 -8.41 11.83 -12.60
N LYS A 392 -7.99 10.77 -13.29
CA LYS A 392 -8.81 10.09 -14.31
C LYS A 392 -10.07 9.45 -13.70
N GLU A 393 -9.97 8.91 -12.48
CA GLU A 393 -11.11 8.27 -11.81
C GLU A 393 -12.10 9.30 -11.24
N LEU A 394 -11.62 10.40 -10.65
CA LEU A 394 -12.45 11.56 -10.26
C LEU A 394 -13.26 12.09 -11.46
N ASP A 395 -12.58 12.40 -12.57
CA ASP A 395 -13.23 12.89 -13.80
C ASP A 395 -14.26 11.90 -14.37
N ARG A 396 -13.99 10.59 -14.30
CA ARG A 396 -14.92 9.53 -14.72
C ARG A 396 -16.14 9.42 -13.82
N VAL A 397 -15.95 9.41 -12.50
CA VAL A 397 -17.04 9.31 -11.52
C VAL A 397 -17.93 10.53 -11.61
N ASP A 398 -17.36 11.74 -11.65
CA ASP A 398 -18.12 12.99 -11.78
C ASP A 398 -18.92 13.01 -13.09
N LYS A 399 -18.32 12.64 -14.23
CA LYS A 399 -19.04 12.54 -15.50
C LYS A 399 -20.15 11.50 -15.46
N ALA A 400 -19.89 10.29 -14.96
CA ALA A 400 -20.90 9.22 -14.91
C ALA A 400 -22.08 9.59 -14.00
N VAL A 401 -21.82 10.23 -12.85
CA VAL A 401 -22.85 10.72 -11.93
C VAL A 401 -23.64 11.87 -12.58
N VAL A 402 -22.97 12.82 -13.23
CA VAL A 402 -23.63 13.95 -13.92
C VAL A 402 -24.53 13.45 -15.05
N GLU A 403 -24.07 12.54 -15.92
CA GLU A 403 -24.92 12.00 -16.99
C GLU A 403 -26.08 11.15 -16.45
N GLN A 404 -25.88 10.39 -15.36
CA GLN A 404 -26.99 9.67 -14.71
C GLN A 404 -28.02 10.63 -14.11
N LEU A 405 -27.57 11.75 -13.52
CA LEU A 405 -28.47 12.76 -12.95
C LEU A 405 -29.24 13.50 -14.04
N LYS A 406 -28.60 13.89 -15.15
CA LYS A 406 -29.27 14.45 -16.34
C LYS A 406 -30.37 13.54 -16.85
N ALA A 407 -30.07 12.28 -17.13
CA ALA A 407 -31.05 11.32 -17.62
C ALA A 407 -32.24 11.12 -16.67
N LYS A 408 -32.03 11.21 -15.34
CA LYS A 408 -33.10 11.20 -14.34
C LYS A 408 -33.95 12.47 -14.34
N VAL A 409 -33.34 13.63 -14.56
CA VAL A 409 -34.04 14.92 -14.71
C VAL A 409 -34.88 14.91 -16.00
N ASP A 410 -34.30 14.52 -17.13
CA ASP A 410 -35.01 14.46 -18.43
C ASP A 410 -36.25 13.55 -18.36
N LEU A 411 -36.13 12.38 -17.71
CA LEU A 411 -37.25 11.46 -17.49
C LEU A 411 -38.31 12.05 -16.54
N ALA A 412 -37.91 12.79 -15.50
CA ALA A 412 -38.83 13.45 -14.60
C ALA A 412 -39.58 14.61 -15.29
N GLU A 413 -38.89 15.39 -16.12
CA GLU A 413 -39.48 16.47 -16.92
C GLU A 413 -40.48 15.92 -17.96
N GLN A 414 -40.14 14.83 -18.65
CA GLN A 414 -41.07 14.14 -19.56
C GLN A 414 -42.30 13.60 -18.83
N ALA A 415 -42.12 13.00 -17.65
CA ALA A 415 -43.24 12.51 -16.83
C ALA A 415 -44.14 13.66 -16.32
N LEU A 416 -43.55 14.79 -15.93
CA LEU A 416 -44.30 15.99 -15.55
C LEU A 416 -45.07 16.59 -16.74
N ALA A 417 -44.45 16.68 -17.92
CA ALA A 417 -45.12 17.15 -19.14
C ALA A 417 -46.30 16.24 -19.54
N ALA A 418 -46.12 14.91 -19.48
CA ALA A 418 -47.20 13.96 -19.74
C ALA A 418 -48.34 14.08 -18.71
N LYS A 419 -48.02 14.33 -17.43
CA LYS A 419 -49.04 14.58 -16.40
C LYS A 419 -49.75 15.91 -16.58
N GLN A 420 -49.05 16.95 -17.02
CA GLN A 420 -49.64 18.25 -17.34
C GLN A 420 -50.65 18.12 -18.50
N LEU A 421 -50.29 17.39 -19.55
CA LEU A 421 -51.19 17.11 -20.67
C LEU A 421 -52.46 16.35 -20.22
N GLN A 422 -52.32 15.31 -19.40
CA GLN A 422 -53.48 14.60 -18.81
C GLN A 422 -54.37 15.52 -17.96
N ILE A 423 -53.77 16.44 -17.19
CA ILE A 423 -54.52 17.42 -16.40
C ILE A 423 -55.31 18.37 -17.30
N ASP A 424 -54.74 18.81 -18.42
CA ASP A 424 -55.39 19.75 -19.33
C ASP A 424 -56.48 19.08 -20.19
N GLU A 425 -56.31 17.82 -20.59
CA GLU A 425 -57.39 16.97 -21.14
C GLU A 425 -58.55 16.82 -20.15
N MET A 426 -58.25 16.50 -18.88
CA MET A 426 -59.28 16.38 -17.83
C MET A 426 -60.03 17.70 -17.59
N LYS A 427 -59.34 18.85 -17.58
CA LYS A 427 -59.98 20.16 -17.50
C LYS A 427 -60.93 20.42 -18.67
N GLN A 428 -60.53 20.07 -19.89
CA GLN A 428 -61.38 20.23 -21.07
C GLN A 428 -62.65 19.36 -20.99
N ILE A 429 -62.52 18.12 -20.49
CA ILE A 429 -63.66 17.23 -20.25
C ILE A 429 -64.59 17.82 -19.18
N ILE A 430 -64.04 18.32 -18.07
CA ILE A 430 -64.83 18.96 -16.99
C ILE A 430 -65.59 20.19 -17.52
N ALA A 431 -64.92 21.09 -18.23
CA ALA A 431 -65.57 22.29 -18.78
C ALA A 431 -66.71 21.95 -19.75
N LYS A 432 -66.56 20.90 -20.56
CA LYS A 432 -67.65 20.40 -21.42
C LYS A 432 -68.80 19.80 -20.61
N GLN A 433 -68.49 19.03 -19.57
CA GLN A 433 -69.51 18.46 -18.67
C GLN A 433 -70.27 19.55 -17.90
N GLU A 434 -69.62 20.66 -17.55
CA GLU A 434 -70.24 21.84 -16.95
C GLU A 434 -71.23 22.49 -17.93
N GLU A 435 -70.85 22.70 -19.19
CA GLU A 435 -71.74 23.17 -20.27
C GLU A 435 -72.94 22.21 -20.48
N ASP A 436 -72.70 20.91 -20.60
CA ASP A 436 -73.74 19.90 -20.74
C ASP A 436 -74.72 19.93 -19.54
N LEU A 437 -74.22 20.10 -18.30
CA LEU A 437 -75.05 20.24 -17.09
C LEU A 437 -75.88 21.54 -17.08
N GLU A 438 -75.34 22.65 -17.56
CA GLU A 438 -76.10 23.89 -17.74
C GLU A 438 -77.26 23.68 -18.72
N THR A 439 -77.03 23.05 -19.88
CA THR A 439 -78.13 22.75 -20.84
C THR A 439 -79.18 21.80 -20.25
N MET A 440 -78.76 20.78 -19.50
CA MET A 440 -79.70 19.88 -18.78
C MET A 440 -80.56 20.63 -17.76
N SER A 441 -80.01 21.64 -17.08
CA SER A 441 -80.77 22.44 -16.12
C SER A 441 -81.87 23.26 -16.80
N VAL A 442 -81.58 23.85 -17.96
CA VAL A 442 -82.54 24.60 -18.79
C VAL A 442 -83.65 23.68 -19.32
N LEU A 443 -83.29 22.50 -19.84
CA LEU A 443 -84.27 21.53 -20.35
C LEU A 443 -85.19 20.98 -19.25
N ARG A 444 -84.69 20.79 -18.02
CA ARG A 444 -85.53 20.43 -16.86
C ARG A 444 -86.51 21.54 -16.51
N ALA A 445 -86.04 22.78 -16.39
CA ALA A 445 -86.91 23.93 -16.12
C ALA A 445 -87.99 24.10 -17.22
N GLN A 446 -87.62 23.90 -18.49
CA GLN A 446 -88.57 23.93 -19.61
C GLN A 446 -89.62 22.82 -19.51
N MET A 447 -89.23 21.59 -19.14
CA MET A 447 -90.17 20.48 -18.90
C MET A 447 -91.12 20.79 -17.74
N GLU A 448 -90.61 21.32 -16.62
CA GLU A 448 -91.42 21.71 -15.45
C GLU A 448 -92.46 22.78 -15.80
N VAL A 449 -92.08 23.79 -16.58
CA VAL A 449 -93.00 24.82 -17.10
C VAL A 449 -94.07 24.19 -18.00
N TYR A 450 -93.71 23.36 -18.99
CA TYR A 450 -94.69 22.71 -19.85
C TYR A 450 -95.65 21.78 -19.10
N CYS A 451 -95.16 21.04 -18.10
CA CYS A 451 -96.02 20.21 -17.24
C CYS A 451 -96.98 21.09 -16.42
N SER A 452 -96.50 22.19 -15.83
CA SER A 452 -97.32 23.15 -15.11
C SER A 452 -98.40 23.77 -16.00
N ASP A 453 -98.02 24.26 -17.18
CA ASP A 453 -98.93 24.87 -18.15
C ASP A 453 -99.99 23.86 -18.65
N PHE A 454 -99.59 22.62 -18.91
CA PHE A 454 -100.51 21.55 -19.30
C PHE A 454 -101.53 21.23 -18.19
N HIS A 455 -101.09 21.17 -16.93
CA HIS A 455 -101.99 20.96 -15.80
C HIS A 455 -102.91 22.17 -15.56
N ALA A 456 -102.41 23.40 -15.71
CA ALA A 456 -103.20 24.62 -15.59
C ALA A 456 -104.27 24.72 -16.69
N GLU A 457 -103.89 24.47 -17.94
CA GLU A 457 -104.80 24.44 -19.10
C GLU A 457 -105.85 23.32 -18.96
N ARG A 458 -105.46 22.15 -18.44
CA ARG A 458 -106.41 21.07 -18.13
C ARG A 458 -107.42 21.49 -17.06
N ALA A 459 -106.96 22.04 -15.94
CA ALA A 459 -107.84 22.49 -14.86
C ALA A 459 -108.76 23.64 -15.32
N ALA A 460 -108.27 24.54 -16.18
CA ALA A 460 -109.09 25.58 -16.80
C ALA A 460 -110.16 24.99 -17.73
N ARG A 461 -109.82 23.99 -18.56
CA ARG A 461 -110.79 23.28 -19.40
C ARG A 461 -111.82 22.50 -18.61
N GLU A 462 -111.42 21.83 -17.53
CA GLU A 462 -112.33 21.11 -16.63
C GLU A 462 -113.30 22.09 -15.97
N LYS A 463 -112.81 23.23 -15.45
CA LYS A 463 -113.67 24.30 -14.90
C LYS A 463 -114.64 24.89 -15.93
N ILE A 464 -114.20 25.15 -17.16
CA ILE A 464 -115.07 25.61 -18.25
C ILE A 464 -116.12 24.54 -18.59
N HIS A 465 -115.77 23.25 -18.52
CA HIS A 465 -116.70 22.14 -18.70
C HIS A 465 -117.74 22.08 -17.57
N GLU A 466 -117.34 22.23 -16.31
CA GLU A 466 -118.23 22.31 -15.15
C GLU A 466 -119.20 23.50 -15.26
N GLU A 467 -118.71 24.70 -15.58
CA GLU A 467 -119.55 25.89 -15.79
C GLU A 467 -120.53 25.69 -16.95
N LYS A 468 -120.08 25.08 -18.05
CA LYS A 468 -120.94 24.73 -19.20
C LYS A 468 -122.00 23.70 -18.83
N GLU A 469 -121.68 22.70 -18.02
CA GLU A 469 -122.64 21.70 -17.54
C GLU A 469 -123.66 22.32 -16.59
N GLN A 470 -123.24 23.18 -15.66
CA GLN A 470 -124.13 23.96 -14.80
C GLN A 470 -125.11 24.82 -15.61
N LEU A 471 -124.62 25.52 -16.65
CA LEU A 471 -125.48 26.31 -17.56
C LEU A 471 -126.42 25.43 -18.38
N ALA A 472 -125.98 24.25 -18.83
CA ALA A 472 -126.84 23.30 -19.55
C ALA A 472 -127.98 22.77 -18.66
N VAL A 473 -127.70 22.49 -17.37
CA VAL A 473 -128.72 22.09 -16.38
C VAL A 473 -129.70 23.24 -16.11
N GLN A 474 -129.22 24.49 -15.97
CA GLN A 474 -130.09 25.66 -15.81
C GLN A 474 -131.00 25.87 -17.03
N LEU A 475 -130.47 25.76 -18.25
CA LEU A 475 -131.25 25.83 -19.48
C LEU A 475 -132.29 24.70 -19.58
N ALA A 476 -131.93 23.47 -19.20
CA ALA A 476 -132.86 22.35 -19.18
C ALA A 476 -134.01 22.56 -18.15
N TYR A 477 -133.71 23.14 -16.98
CA TYR A 477 -134.71 23.51 -15.99
C TYR A 477 -135.67 24.59 -16.54
N LEU A 478 -135.14 25.68 -17.10
CA LEU A 478 -135.95 26.77 -17.66
C LEU A 478 -136.82 26.32 -18.83
N LEU A 479 -136.28 25.48 -19.73
CA LEU A 479 -137.05 24.87 -20.81
C LEU A 479 -138.15 23.95 -20.27
N LYS A 480 -137.90 23.22 -19.17
CA LYS A 480 -138.93 22.39 -18.53
C LYS A 480 -140.00 23.23 -17.84
N GLU A 481 -139.63 24.34 -17.21
CA GLU A 481 -140.56 25.29 -16.60
C GLU A 481 -141.43 25.98 -17.67
N GLN A 482 -140.83 26.43 -18.78
CA GLN A 482 -141.57 26.92 -19.94
C GLN A 482 -142.54 25.86 -20.48
N GLN A 483 -142.08 24.61 -20.67
CA GLN A 483 -142.95 23.52 -21.10
C GLN A 483 -144.12 23.29 -20.12
N ASN A 484 -143.86 23.30 -18.82
CA ASN A 484 -144.91 23.15 -17.80
C ASN A 484 -145.92 24.31 -17.83
N LEU A 485 -145.46 25.54 -18.08
CA LEU A 485 -146.33 26.72 -18.24
C LEU A 485 -147.14 26.65 -19.55
N GLU A 486 -146.54 26.17 -20.64
CA GLU A 486 -147.26 25.89 -21.90
C GLU A 486 -148.28 24.77 -21.72
N ASP A 487 -147.96 23.70 -20.98
CA ASP A 487 -148.87 22.59 -20.67
C ASP A 487 -150.02 23.04 -19.76
N LEU A 488 -149.75 23.92 -18.78
CA LEU A 488 -150.78 24.58 -17.96
C LEU A 488 -151.67 25.51 -18.81
N GLY A 489 -151.08 26.29 -19.71
CA GLY A 489 -151.80 27.15 -20.65
C GLY A 489 -152.69 26.35 -21.61
N ARG A 490 -152.17 25.25 -22.18
CA ARG A 490 -152.92 24.28 -23.00
C ARG A 490 -154.03 23.62 -22.19
N SER A 491 -153.77 23.23 -20.95
CA SER A 491 -154.77 22.62 -20.05
C SER A 491 -155.89 23.61 -19.72
N SER A 492 -155.57 24.87 -19.44
CA SER A 492 -156.55 25.94 -19.23
C SER A 492 -157.36 26.24 -20.49
N LEU A 493 -156.74 26.23 -21.67
CA LEU A 493 -157.43 26.38 -22.96
C LEU A 493 -158.37 25.20 -23.23
N ALA A 494 -157.91 23.97 -22.98
CA ALA A 494 -158.73 22.76 -23.12
C ALA A 494 -159.89 22.74 -22.11
N GLU A 495 -159.70 23.24 -20.89
CA GLU A 495 -160.78 23.36 -19.91
C GLU A 495 -161.81 24.42 -20.34
N MET A 496 -161.37 25.59 -20.84
CA MET A 496 -162.28 26.60 -21.39
C MET A 496 -163.06 26.08 -22.61
N GLN A 497 -162.43 25.31 -23.50
CA GLN A 497 -163.10 24.65 -24.63
C GLN A 497 -164.13 23.60 -24.15
N ASN A 498 -163.82 22.82 -23.11
CA ASN A 498 -164.74 21.81 -22.57
C ASN A 498 -166.02 22.40 -21.95
N ARG A 499 -166.01 23.64 -21.45
CA ARG A 499 -167.20 24.29 -20.88
C ARG A 499 -168.17 24.85 -21.93
N HIS A 500 -167.78 24.94 -23.20
CA HIS A 500 -168.61 25.37 -24.33
C HIS A 500 -168.53 24.43 -25.55
N GLY A 501 -168.57 23.12 -25.28
CA GLY A 501 -168.42 22.08 -26.31
C GLY A 501 -169.61 21.90 -27.26
N ALA A 502 -169.66 22.68 -28.35
CA ALA A 502 -170.42 22.32 -29.55
C ALA A 502 -169.52 21.51 -30.50
N ARG A 503 -169.82 20.20 -30.61
CA ARG A 503 -169.20 19.23 -31.52
C ARG A 503 -169.05 19.77 -32.96
N VAL A 504 -167.98 19.36 -33.66
CA VAL A 504 -168.11 18.27 -34.65
C VAL A 504 -166.76 17.56 -34.88
N PRO A 505 -166.75 16.22 -35.12
CA PRO A 505 -165.56 15.39 -35.19
C PRO A 505 -164.89 15.48 -36.58
N ASP A 506 -163.57 15.30 -36.68
CA ASP A 506 -162.88 14.00 -36.83
C ASP A 506 -163.08 13.29 -38.18
N ARG A 507 -161.95 12.92 -38.79
CA ARG A 507 -161.86 11.86 -39.80
C ARG A 507 -160.51 11.12 -39.71
N GLU A 508 -160.18 10.65 -38.52
CA GLU A 508 -159.40 9.42 -38.32
C GLU A 508 -159.94 8.33 -39.27
N HIS A 509 -159.12 7.49 -39.88
CA HIS A 509 -158.63 6.22 -39.31
C HIS A 509 -157.77 5.54 -40.42
N SER A 510 -156.72 4.74 -40.17
CA SER A 510 -156.07 4.33 -38.93
C SER A 510 -154.68 3.68 -39.24
N PRO A 511 -153.86 3.28 -38.25
CA PRO A 511 -152.40 3.25 -38.38
C PRO A 511 -151.76 1.84 -38.32
N ARG A 512 -150.42 1.76 -38.40
CA ARG A 512 -149.62 0.69 -37.78
C ARG A 512 -148.28 1.20 -37.20
N LEU A 513 -148.31 1.48 -35.89
CA LEU A 513 -147.50 0.84 -34.83
C LEU A 513 -146.05 0.34 -35.11
N VAL A 514 -145.16 0.69 -34.17
CA VAL A 514 -143.84 0.09 -33.79
C VAL A 514 -142.54 0.60 -34.45
N GLN A 515 -141.88 1.51 -33.73
CA GLN A 515 -140.55 1.37 -33.09
C GLN A 515 -139.35 0.69 -33.82
N ARG A 516 -138.21 1.42 -33.82
CA ARG A 516 -136.80 0.94 -33.73
C ARG A 516 -136.19 0.14 -34.90
N GLY A 517 -135.44 0.86 -35.75
CA GLY A 517 -133.97 0.68 -35.81
C GLY A 517 -133.34 -0.10 -36.98
N THR A 518 -132.19 0.44 -37.43
CA THR A 518 -131.13 -0.17 -38.29
C THR A 518 -131.46 -0.50 -39.75
N GLY A 519 -130.52 -0.17 -40.65
CA GLY A 519 -130.42 -0.81 -41.98
C GLY A 519 -130.25 0.11 -43.18
N SER A 520 -129.03 0.65 -43.37
CA SER A 520 -128.36 0.85 -44.67
C SER A 520 -129.17 1.36 -45.88
N GLN A 521 -128.89 2.58 -46.34
CA GLN A 521 -128.23 2.77 -47.64
C GLN A 521 -127.55 4.16 -47.75
N ASP A 522 -126.22 4.08 -47.90
CA ASP A 522 -125.36 4.88 -48.78
C ASP A 522 -125.15 6.38 -48.51
N TRP A 523 -123.98 6.66 -47.91
CA TRP A 523 -123.26 7.93 -47.93
C TRP A 523 -122.94 8.41 -49.36
N PRO A 524 -122.66 9.70 -49.55
CA PRO A 524 -121.25 10.04 -49.83
C PRO A 524 -120.59 10.84 -48.71
N GLU A 525 -119.31 10.55 -48.47
CA GLU A 525 -118.51 11.12 -47.39
C GLU A 525 -118.24 12.62 -47.53
N GLN A 526 -117.89 13.21 -46.39
CA GLN A 526 -117.11 14.45 -46.33
C GLN A 526 -115.82 14.31 -47.14
N ARG A 527 -115.79 14.86 -48.36
CA ARG A 527 -114.54 15.14 -49.05
C ARG A 527 -113.91 16.42 -48.50
N ASN A 528 -113.30 16.30 -47.31
CA ASN A 528 -112.11 17.10 -47.03
C ASN A 528 -111.04 16.66 -48.05
N ILE A 529 -110.97 17.37 -49.17
CA ILE A 529 -109.81 17.27 -50.06
C ILE A 529 -108.67 17.96 -49.32
N SER A 530 -107.86 17.18 -48.62
CA SER A 530 -106.56 17.64 -48.14
C SER A 530 -105.72 17.98 -49.37
N ILE A 531 -105.65 19.27 -49.71
CA ILE A 531 -104.84 19.75 -50.83
C ILE A 531 -103.38 19.70 -50.38
N TYR A 532 -102.70 18.61 -50.73
CA TYR A 532 -101.27 18.43 -50.47
C TYR A 532 -100.50 19.23 -51.52
N SER A 533 -100.06 20.43 -51.17
CA SER A 533 -99.27 21.30 -52.04
C SER A 533 -97.85 21.49 -51.51
N CYS A 534 -96.86 21.48 -52.43
CA CYS A 534 -95.48 21.74 -52.07
C CYS A 534 -95.27 23.24 -51.77
N PRO A 535 -94.78 23.64 -50.58
CA PRO A 535 -94.62 25.05 -50.22
C PRO A 535 -93.48 25.79 -50.96
N LYS A 536 -92.67 25.09 -51.77
CA LYS A 536 -91.57 25.70 -52.56
C LYS A 536 -91.97 25.98 -54.03
N CYS A 537 -92.85 25.17 -54.63
CA CYS A 537 -93.23 25.27 -56.04
C CYS A 537 -94.75 25.32 -56.31
N GLU A 538 -95.57 25.22 -55.25
CA GLU A 538 -97.04 25.22 -55.28
C GLU A 538 -97.70 24.09 -56.10
N GLU A 539 -96.94 23.05 -56.49
CA GLU A 539 -97.47 21.89 -57.18
C GLU A 539 -98.43 21.09 -56.28
N ILE A 540 -99.64 20.83 -56.78
CA ILE A 540 -100.70 20.10 -56.08
C ILE A 540 -100.56 18.61 -56.39
N LEU A 541 -100.36 17.80 -55.36
CA LEU A 541 -100.09 16.37 -55.45
C LEU A 541 -101.28 15.57 -54.87
N PRO A 542 -101.54 14.36 -55.39
CA PRO A 542 -102.77 13.62 -55.10
C PRO A 542 -102.84 13.06 -53.67
N ASP A 543 -101.69 12.85 -53.01
CA ASP A 543 -101.57 12.28 -51.68
C ASP A 543 -100.30 12.77 -50.95
N LEU A 544 -100.23 12.46 -49.65
CA LEU A 544 -99.16 12.89 -48.75
C LEU A 544 -97.82 12.19 -49.02
N ASP A 545 -97.84 10.94 -49.49
CA ASP A 545 -96.62 10.16 -49.77
C ASP A 545 -95.92 10.73 -51.01
N THR A 546 -96.69 11.06 -52.04
CA THR A 546 -96.21 11.78 -53.23
C THR A 546 -95.66 13.15 -52.85
N LEU A 547 -96.30 13.87 -51.92
CA LEU A 547 -95.77 15.14 -51.39
C LEU A 547 -94.46 14.93 -50.61
N GLN A 548 -94.32 13.89 -49.79
CA GLN A 548 -93.08 13.64 -49.05
C GLN A 548 -91.90 13.32 -49.97
N ILE A 549 -92.12 12.51 -51.02
CA ILE A 549 -91.10 12.22 -52.04
C ILE A 549 -90.72 13.51 -52.76
N HIS A 550 -91.71 14.23 -53.29
CA HIS A 550 -91.49 15.49 -54.00
C HIS A 550 -90.75 16.52 -53.13
N VAL A 551 -91.11 16.69 -51.85
CA VAL A 551 -90.46 17.66 -50.95
C VAL A 551 -88.99 17.29 -50.69
N MET A 552 -88.63 16.00 -50.68
CA MET A 552 -87.25 15.55 -50.54
C MET A 552 -86.37 15.98 -51.74
N ASP A 553 -86.89 15.80 -52.96
CA ASP A 553 -86.21 16.20 -54.19
C ASP A 553 -86.27 17.72 -54.41
N CYS A 554 -87.38 18.37 -54.04
CA CYS A 554 -87.63 19.78 -54.25
C CYS A 554 -86.91 20.66 -53.23
N ILE A 555 -86.57 20.21 -52.02
CA ILE A 555 -85.85 21.04 -51.03
C ILE A 555 -84.39 21.30 -51.43
N ASN A 556 -83.75 20.37 -52.13
CA ASN A 556 -82.43 20.56 -52.75
C ASN A 556 -82.44 21.54 -53.94
#